data_AF-A0AAW6SYN1-F1
#
_entry.id   AF-A0AAW6SYN1-F1
#
_cell.length_a   1.000
_cell.length_b   1.000
_cell.length_c   1.000
_cell.angle_alpha   90.00
_cell.angle_beta   90.00
_cell.angle_gamma   90.00
#
_symmetry.space_group_name_H-M   'P 1'
#
loop_
_entity.id
_entity.type
_entity.pdbx_description
1 polymer ?
#
loop_
_entity_poly.entity_id
_entity_poly.type
_entity_poly.pdbx_seq_one_letter_code
_entity_poly.pdbx_strand_id
1 'polypeptide(L)'
;MKNVISIDELFHLLLDWKDNYGIKKTHGVVTFVELKKEFSLSTLSVAGLLMSRLQKYYPYLSFECDNENQKLTMTIGVRKDSLSSFMTFNEVLKKCESKWQAEGMISA
;
A
#
# COMPACT_ATOMS: atom_id res chain seq x y z
N MET A 1 0.79 21.64 15.76
CA MET A 1 0.78 21.18 14.35
C MET A 1 0.22 19.77 14.32
N LYS A 2 -1.02 19.56 13.84
CA LYS A 2 -1.70 18.24 13.97
C LYS A 2 -1.51 17.29 12.78
N ASN A 3 -0.94 17.76 11.67
CA ASN A 3 -0.88 17.01 10.41
C ASN A 3 0.56 16.72 9.92
N VAL A 4 1.51 16.67 10.86
CA VAL A 4 2.93 16.42 10.55
C VAL A 4 3.27 15.00 10.95
N ILE A 5 3.86 14.25 10.02
CA ILE A 5 4.46 12.95 10.27
C ILE A 5 5.87 13.23 10.81
N SER A 6 6.14 12.77 12.03
CA SER A 6 7.47 12.93 12.64
C SER A 6 8.50 12.04 11.94
N ILE A 7 9.78 12.33 12.16
CA ILE A 7 10.88 11.54 11.57
C ILE A 7 10.83 10.10 12.07
N ASP A 8 10.56 9.87 13.36
CA ASP A 8 10.47 8.52 13.93
C ASP A 8 9.32 7.72 13.30
N GLU A 9 8.14 8.36 13.13
CA GLU A 9 7.00 7.73 12.47
C GLU A 9 7.26 7.41 11.01
N LEU A 10 7.93 8.33 10.30
CA LEU A 10 8.35 8.11 8.92
C LEU A 10 9.33 6.93 8.85
N PHE A 11 10.28 6.86 9.76
CA PHE A 11 11.26 5.79 9.82
C PHE A 11 10.58 4.44 10.05
N HIS A 12 9.67 4.34 11.02
CA HIS A 12 8.90 3.12 11.26
C HIS A 12 8.06 2.69 10.05
N LEU A 13 7.42 3.65 9.37
CA LEU A 13 6.61 3.40 8.19
C LEU A 13 7.46 2.84 7.04
N LEU A 14 8.65 3.40 6.81
CA LEU A 14 9.52 3.00 5.70
C LEU A 14 10.36 1.75 6.00
N LEU A 15 10.66 1.45 7.26
CA LEU A 15 11.43 0.26 7.64
C LEU A 15 10.73 -1.04 7.22
N ASP A 16 9.40 -1.03 7.25
CA ASP A 16 8.55 -2.16 6.85
C ASP A 16 8.20 -2.18 5.35
N TRP A 17 8.48 -1.10 4.63
CA TRP A 17 8.09 -0.93 3.23
C TRP A 17 9.30 -0.99 2.30
N LYS A 18 9.52 -2.18 1.70
CA LYS A 18 10.67 -2.42 0.82
C LYS A 18 10.47 -1.96 -0.62
N ASP A 19 9.24 -1.59 -0.97
CA ASP A 19 8.85 -1.20 -2.32
C ASP A 19 9.04 0.31 -2.54
N ASN A 20 8.58 0.81 -3.68
CA ASN A 20 8.73 2.21 -4.07
C ASN A 20 7.91 3.14 -3.15
N TYR A 21 8.47 4.30 -2.79
CA TYR A 21 7.80 5.31 -1.98
C TYR A 21 8.13 6.74 -2.43
N GLY A 22 7.22 7.66 -2.16
CA GLY A 22 7.36 9.10 -2.40
C GLY A 22 6.97 9.90 -1.16
N ILE A 23 7.74 10.94 -0.84
CA ILE A 23 7.47 11.80 0.32
C ILE A 23 7.04 13.18 -0.16
N LYS A 24 5.84 13.63 0.23
CA LYS A 24 5.36 14.99 -0.05
C LYS A 24 5.51 15.86 1.20
N LYS A 25 6.08 17.05 1.00
CA LYS A 25 6.35 18.04 2.05
C LYS A 25 5.53 19.30 1.83
N THR A 26 5.11 19.95 2.91
CA THR A 26 4.47 21.27 2.89
C THR A 26 5.19 22.16 3.89
N HIS A 27 5.66 23.34 3.48
CA HIS A 27 6.46 24.23 4.34
C HIS A 27 7.66 23.53 5.02
N GLY A 28 8.33 22.62 4.31
CA GLY A 28 9.51 21.91 4.80
C GLY A 28 9.23 20.70 5.70
N VAL A 29 7.98 20.47 6.11
CA VAL A 29 7.60 19.32 6.96
C VAL A 29 6.88 18.23 6.16
N VAL A 30 7.03 16.97 6.58
CA VAL A 30 6.40 15.80 5.93
C VAL A 30 4.92 15.75 6.32
N THR A 31 4.04 15.80 5.32
CA THR A 31 2.58 15.81 5.51
C THR A 31 1.90 14.59 4.89
N PHE A 32 2.56 13.93 3.94
CA PHE A 32 2.00 12.80 3.22
C PHE A 32 3.12 11.88 2.72
N VAL A 33 2.91 10.57 2.85
CA VAL A 33 3.76 9.53 2.28
C VAL A 33 2.93 8.73 1.28
N GLU A 34 3.45 8.60 0.08
CA GLU A 34 2.93 7.73 -0.97
C GLU A 34 3.74 6.43 -0.94
N LEU A 35 3.09 5.29 -0.82
CA LEU A 35 3.72 3.98 -0.91
C LEU A 35 3.14 3.24 -2.10
N LYS A 36 3.96 2.54 -2.86
CA LYS A 36 3.53 1.74 -4.00
C LYS A 36 3.90 0.30 -3.80
N LYS A 37 3.00 -0.60 -4.17
CA LYS A 37 3.22 -2.04 -4.21
C LYS A 37 2.73 -2.62 -5.52
N GLU A 38 3.49 -3.53 -6.07
CA GLU A 38 3.18 -4.19 -7.33
C GLU A 38 2.89 -5.67 -7.08
N PHE A 39 1.83 -6.17 -7.70
CA PHE A 39 1.46 -7.57 -7.69
C PHE A 39 1.51 -8.11 -9.12
N SER A 40 2.32 -9.13 -9.35
CA SER A 40 2.23 -9.96 -10.55
C SER A 40 1.07 -10.93 -10.36
N LEU A 41 0.04 -10.81 -11.19
CA LEU A 41 -1.18 -11.61 -11.11
C LEU A 41 -1.04 -12.88 -11.92
N SER A 42 -1.69 -13.96 -11.49
CA SER A 42 -1.81 -15.17 -12.32
C SER A 42 -2.86 -15.03 -13.44
N THR A 43 -3.89 -14.22 -13.21
CA THR A 43 -4.89 -13.84 -14.22
C THR A 43 -5.46 -12.44 -13.94
N LEU A 44 -5.96 -11.77 -14.98
CA LEU A 44 -6.60 -10.45 -14.83
C LEU A 44 -7.88 -10.47 -13.98
N SER A 45 -8.58 -11.60 -13.92
CA SER A 45 -9.79 -11.76 -13.09
C SER A 45 -9.52 -11.65 -11.58
N VAL A 46 -8.27 -11.92 -11.15
CA VAL A 46 -7.84 -11.77 -9.75
C VAL A 46 -7.75 -10.29 -9.35
N ALA A 47 -7.42 -9.39 -10.27
CA ALA A 47 -7.20 -7.96 -9.98
C ALA A 47 -8.38 -7.33 -9.23
N GLY A 48 -9.60 -7.48 -9.77
CA GLY A 48 -10.80 -6.91 -9.18
C GLY A 48 -11.13 -7.45 -7.78
N LEU A 49 -10.83 -8.74 -7.55
CA LEU A 49 -11.01 -9.36 -6.24
C LEU A 49 -10.03 -8.78 -5.21
N LEU A 50 -8.76 -8.62 -5.58
CA LEU A 50 -7.74 -8.03 -4.69
C LEU A 50 -8.06 -6.57 -4.37
N MET A 51 -8.41 -5.77 -5.39
CA MET A 51 -8.81 -4.36 -5.23
C MET A 51 -9.98 -4.23 -4.24
N SER A 52 -11.06 -5.00 -4.45
CA SER A 52 -12.25 -4.96 -3.59
C SER A 52 -11.96 -5.39 -2.15
N ARG A 53 -11.08 -6.37 -1.94
CA ARG A 53 -10.70 -6.82 -0.59
C ARG A 53 -9.85 -5.77 0.12
N LEU A 54 -8.86 -5.20 -0.56
CA LEU A 54 -7.93 -4.23 0.03
C LEU A 54 -8.61 -2.90 0.38
N GLN A 55 -9.49 -2.38 -0.49
CA GLN A 55 -10.23 -1.14 -0.24
C GLN A 55 -11.10 -1.19 1.02
N LYS A 56 -11.54 -2.38 1.47
CA LYS A 56 -12.30 -2.53 2.72
C LYS A 56 -11.46 -2.26 3.96
N TYR A 57 -10.15 -2.47 3.90
CA TYR A 57 -9.25 -2.32 5.04
C TYR A 57 -8.66 -0.92 5.14
N TYR A 58 -8.47 -0.24 4.00
CA TYR A 58 -7.89 1.09 3.98
C TYR A 58 -8.46 1.95 2.84
N PRO A 59 -9.07 3.11 3.14
CA PRO A 59 -9.79 3.91 2.14
C PRO A 59 -8.88 4.76 1.25
N TYR A 60 -7.61 4.95 1.62
CA TYR A 60 -6.66 5.79 0.86
C TYR A 60 -5.82 4.95 -0.10
N LEU A 61 -6.48 4.06 -0.83
CA LEU A 61 -5.87 3.21 -1.85
C LEU A 61 -6.32 3.63 -3.25
N SER A 62 -5.39 3.68 -4.19
CA SER A 62 -5.67 3.70 -5.62
C SER A 62 -4.97 2.53 -6.31
N PHE A 63 -5.50 2.12 -7.45
CA PHE A 63 -5.05 0.95 -8.18
C PHE A 63 -4.94 1.25 -9.66
N GLU A 64 -3.90 0.70 -10.27
CA GLU A 64 -3.67 0.72 -11.71
C GLU A 64 -3.44 -0.73 -12.17
N CYS A 65 -4.17 -1.15 -13.19
CA CYS A 65 -4.05 -2.49 -13.75
C CYS A 65 -3.41 -2.41 -15.12
N ASP A 66 -2.23 -3.03 -15.26
CA ASP A 66 -1.56 -3.25 -16.52
C ASP A 66 -1.99 -4.62 -17.04
N ASN A 67 -2.91 -4.59 -18.01
CA ASN A 67 -3.50 -5.79 -18.57
C ASN A 67 -2.53 -6.58 -19.45
N GLU A 68 -1.55 -5.90 -20.06
CA GLU A 68 -0.58 -6.53 -20.96
C GLU A 68 0.41 -7.37 -20.16
N ASN A 69 0.85 -6.85 -19.02
CA ASN A 69 1.82 -7.51 -18.14
C ASN A 69 1.21 -8.25 -16.95
N GLN A 70 -0.13 -8.36 -16.90
CA GLN A 70 -0.88 -8.97 -15.79
C GLN A 70 -0.43 -8.45 -14.42
N LYS A 71 -0.35 -7.13 -14.29
CA LYS A 71 0.21 -6.49 -13.11
C LYS A 71 -0.79 -5.52 -12.48
N LEU A 72 -0.91 -5.60 -11.17
CA LEU A 72 -1.70 -4.66 -10.37
C LEU A 72 -0.76 -3.81 -9.52
N THR A 73 -0.77 -2.51 -9.76
CA THR A 73 -0.04 -1.54 -8.92
C THR A 73 -1.03 -0.92 -7.94
N MET A 74 -0.80 -1.13 -6.65
CA MET A 74 -1.50 -0.46 -5.56
C MET A 74 -0.69 0.74 -5.08
N THR A 75 -1.31 1.90 -5.03
CA THR A 75 -0.75 3.10 -4.39
C THR A 75 -1.50 3.40 -3.10
N ILE A 76 -0.77 3.62 -2.02
CA ILE A 76 -1.28 3.86 -0.67
C ILE A 76 -0.88 5.28 -0.25
N GLY A 77 -1.88 6.09 0.08
CA GLY A 77 -1.65 7.40 0.68
C GLY A 77 -1.68 7.33 2.21
N VAL A 78 -0.60 7.75 2.86
CA VAL A 78 -0.51 7.81 4.33
C VAL A 78 -0.38 9.26 4.78
N ARG A 79 -1.34 9.68 5.61
CA ARG A 79 -1.36 10.97 6.30
C ARG A 79 -1.20 10.75 7.80
N LYS A 80 -0.91 11.82 8.53
CA LYS A 80 -0.73 11.77 9.98
C LYS A 80 -1.94 11.16 10.71
N ASP A 81 -3.15 11.55 10.32
CA ASP A 81 -4.41 11.05 10.87
C ASP A 81 -4.71 9.59 10.48
N SER A 82 -4.09 9.07 9.42
CA SER A 82 -4.28 7.70 8.95
C SER A 82 -3.12 6.75 9.30
N LEU A 83 -2.10 7.19 10.05
CA LEU A 83 -0.95 6.36 10.43
C LEU A 83 -1.38 5.09 11.18
N SER A 84 -2.22 5.22 12.21
CA SER A 84 -2.63 4.07 13.03
C SER A 84 -3.42 3.03 12.21
N SER A 85 -4.32 3.48 11.33
CA SER A 85 -5.09 2.59 10.47
C SER A 85 -4.22 1.99 9.37
N PHE A 86 -3.23 2.73 8.87
CA PHE A 86 -2.22 2.20 7.95
C PHE A 86 -1.39 1.08 8.58
N MET A 87 -0.93 1.23 9.82
CA MET A 87 -0.14 0.17 10.48
C MET A 87 -0.94 -1.14 10.59
N THR A 88 -2.23 -1.03 10.94
CA THR A 88 -3.14 -2.19 10.96
C THR A 88 -3.33 -2.79 9.56
N PHE A 89 -3.51 -1.93 8.55
CA PHE A 89 -3.62 -2.35 7.16
C PHE A 89 -2.37 -3.08 6.67
N ASN A 90 -1.17 -2.60 7.01
CA ASN A 90 0.09 -3.20 6.59
C ASN A 90 0.25 -4.63 7.12
N GLU A 91 -0.16 -4.89 8.36
CA GLU A 91 -0.18 -6.24 8.92
C GLU A 91 -1.17 -7.16 8.21
N VAL A 92 -2.36 -6.65 7.87
CA VAL A 92 -3.36 -7.39 7.10
C VAL A 92 -2.84 -7.68 5.70
N LEU A 93 -2.22 -6.71 5.05
CA LEU A 93 -1.65 -6.84 3.72
C LEU A 93 -0.61 -7.96 3.67
N LYS A 94 0.35 -7.97 4.60
CA LYS A 94 1.37 -9.03 4.71
C LYS A 94 0.74 -10.43 4.82
N LYS A 95 -0.32 -10.58 5.63
CA LYS A 95 -1.05 -11.86 5.77
C LYS A 95 -1.81 -12.25 4.49
N CYS A 96 -2.44 -11.28 3.84
CA CYS A 96 -3.14 -11.49 2.58
C CYS A 96 -2.18 -11.94 1.48
N GLU A 97 -1.00 -11.33 1.38
CA GLU A 97 0.02 -11.67 0.37
C GLU A 97 0.45 -13.13 0.48
N SER A 98 0.84 -13.59 1.67
CA SER A 98 1.22 -14.99 1.87
C SER A 98 0.09 -15.96 1.51
N LYS A 99 -1.16 -15.59 1.81
CA LYS A 99 -2.33 -16.38 1.44
C LYS A 99 -2.55 -16.41 -0.08
N TRP A 100 -2.47 -15.27 -0.75
CA TRP A 100 -2.67 -15.18 -2.20
C TRP A 100 -1.57 -15.88 -3.00
N GLN A 101 -0.33 -15.86 -2.50
CA GLN A 101 0.77 -16.66 -3.06
C GLN A 101 0.49 -18.15 -2.93
N ALA A 102 0.06 -18.62 -1.75
CA ALA A 102 -0.30 -20.02 -1.53
C ALA A 102 -1.51 -20.48 -2.38
N GLU A 103 -2.45 -19.57 -2.66
CA GLU A 103 -3.61 -19.80 -3.53
C GLU A 103 -3.27 -19.67 -5.03
N GLY A 104 -2.04 -19.31 -5.40
CA GLY A 104 -1.64 -19.10 -6.80
C GLY A 104 -2.30 -17.88 -7.47
N MET A 105 -2.79 -16.92 -6.67
CA MET A 105 -3.42 -15.68 -7.16
C MET A 105 -2.39 -14.63 -7.58
N ILE A 106 -1.26 -14.57 -6.86
CA ILE A 106 -0.14 -13.67 -7.17
C ILE A 106 1.17 -14.47 -7.14
N SER A 107 2.14 -14.04 -7.94
CA SER A 107 3.48 -14.62 -7.93
C SER A 107 4.30 -14.07 -6.75
N ALA A 108 5.33 -14.84 -6.36
CA ALA A 108 6.30 -14.44 -5.34
C ALA A 108 7.27 -13.37 -5.86
#